data_AF-A0A7S0I687-F1
#
_entry.id   AF-A0A7S0I687-F1
#
_cell.length_a   1.000
_cell.length_b   1.000
_cell.length_c   1.000
_cell.angle_alpha   90.00
_cell.angle_beta   90.00
_cell.angle_gamma   90.00
#
_symmetry.space_group_name_H-M   'P 1'
#
loop_
_entity.id
_entity.type
_entity.pdbx_description
1 polymer ?
#
loop_
_entity_poly.entity_id
_entity_poly.type
_entity_poly.pdbx_seq_one_letter_code
_entity_poly.pdbx_strand_id
1 'polypeptide(L)'
;EPLYDSVLRFGAVAAALALAVQLAVDWAPAVDPLLKVEAAELPAPTVTEGATDAELLTLREDGGVTKAVPLYPKIPNRLSGAPLPQFTMAEVAEHGTRADCWIVLDGRA
;
A
#
# COMPACT_ATOMS: atom_id res chain seq x y z
N GLU A 1 10.38 52.42 -21.66
CA GLU A 1 10.84 51.11 -21.17
C GLU A 1 10.28 50.67 -19.80
N PRO A 2 9.99 51.51 -18.78
CA PRO A 2 9.58 51.02 -17.44
C PRO A 2 8.13 50.47 -17.37
N LEU A 3 7.27 50.84 -18.33
CA LEU A 3 5.89 50.35 -18.40
C LEU A 3 5.80 48.89 -18.84
N TYR A 4 6.69 48.45 -19.72
CA TYR A 4 6.68 47.07 -20.24
C TYR A 4 7.15 46.07 -19.19
N ASP A 5 8.18 46.41 -18.43
CA ASP A 5 8.64 45.64 -17.26
C ASP A 5 7.56 45.52 -16.18
N SER A 6 6.79 46.58 -15.97
CA SER A 6 5.67 46.55 -15.01
C SER A 6 4.58 45.59 -15.48
N VAL A 7 4.17 45.67 -16.75
CA VAL A 7 3.14 44.79 -17.33
C VAL A 7 3.59 43.31 -17.33
N LEU A 8 4.85 43.03 -17.66
CA LEU A 8 5.41 41.67 -17.60
C LEU A 8 5.45 41.13 -16.17
N ARG A 9 5.80 41.97 -15.18
CA ARG A 9 5.81 41.59 -13.76
C ARG A 9 4.40 41.34 -13.23
N PHE A 10 3.43 42.19 -13.57
CA PHE A 10 2.04 41.97 -13.19
C PHE A 10 1.46 40.72 -13.86
N GLY A 11 1.80 40.46 -15.12
CA GLY A 11 1.42 39.23 -15.83
C GLY A 11 2.01 37.97 -15.20
N ALA A 12 3.29 37.99 -14.82
CA ALA A 12 3.96 36.88 -14.15
C ALA A 12 3.37 36.60 -12.75
N VAL A 13 3.06 37.66 -11.99
CA VAL A 13 2.42 37.54 -10.67
C VAL A 13 1.00 36.99 -10.79
N ALA A 14 0.23 37.44 -11.78
CA ALA A 14 -1.11 36.92 -12.04
C ALA A 14 -1.10 35.44 -12.44
N ALA A 15 -0.15 35.03 -13.29
CA ALA A 15 0.02 33.63 -13.68
C ALA A 15 0.45 32.75 -12.49
N ALA A 16 1.36 33.23 -11.65
CA ALA A 16 1.80 32.51 -10.45
C ALA A 16 0.66 32.34 -9.43
N LEU A 17 -0.17 33.37 -9.24
CA LEU A 17 -1.37 33.30 -8.41
C LEU A 17 -2.39 32.31 -8.97
N ALA A 18 -2.65 32.34 -10.28
CA ALA A 18 -3.57 31.40 -10.92
C ALA A 18 -3.09 29.95 -10.78
N LEU A 19 -1.79 29.70 -10.95
CA LEU A 19 -1.21 28.37 -10.77
C LEU A 19 -1.27 27.90 -9.32
N ALA A 20 -1.01 28.79 -8.36
CA ALA A 20 -1.13 28.49 -6.93
C ALA A 20 -2.57 28.18 -6.53
N VAL A 21 -3.55 28.91 -7.08
CA VAL A 21 -4.98 28.64 -6.87
C VAL A 21 -5.38 27.30 -7.51
N GLN A 22 -4.92 27.01 -8.72
CA GLN A 22 -5.22 25.73 -9.37
C GLN A 22 -4.64 24.55 -8.58
N LEU A 23 -3.39 24.68 -8.12
CA LEU A 23 -2.77 23.68 -7.25
C LEU A 23 -3.52 23.54 -5.92
N ALA A 24 -4.03 24.65 -5.37
CA ALA A 24 -4.85 24.67 -4.16
C ALA A 24 -6.24 24.04 -4.35
N VAL A 25 -6.79 24.07 -5.56
CA VAL A 25 -8.05 23.40 -5.92
C VAL A 25 -7.81 21.92 -6.21
N ASP A 26 -6.73 21.58 -6.89
CA ASP A 26 -6.40 20.20 -7.27
C ASP A 26 -5.92 19.37 -6.07
N TRP A 27 -5.22 19.95 -5.08
CA TRP A 27 -4.84 19.25 -3.84
C TRP A 27 -5.97 19.17 -2.81
N ALA A 28 -7.03 19.98 -2.96
CA ALA A 28 -8.19 19.87 -2.09
C ALA A 28 -8.90 18.55 -2.45
N PRO A 29 -9.00 17.58 -1.52
CA PRO A 29 -9.78 16.37 -1.80
C PRO A 29 -11.19 16.85 -2.11
N ALA A 30 -11.74 16.48 -3.28
CA ALA A 30 -13.04 16.94 -3.76
C ALA A 30 -14.09 16.85 -2.63
N VAL A 31 -14.37 17.97 -1.97
CA VAL A 31 -15.39 18.04 -0.92
C VAL A 31 -16.69 18.26 -1.65
N ASP A 32 -17.22 17.17 -2.22
CA ASP A 32 -18.60 17.13 -2.66
C ASP A 32 -19.48 17.39 -1.40
N PRO A 33 -20.26 18.49 -1.34
CA PRO A 33 -21.02 18.83 -0.14
C PRO A 33 -22.08 17.79 0.25
N LEU A 34 -22.42 16.88 -0.67
CA LEU A 34 -23.33 15.76 -0.42
C LEU A 34 -22.63 14.44 -0.15
N LEU A 35 -21.35 14.33 -0.45
CA LEU A 35 -20.55 13.19 -0.03
C LEU A 35 -20.05 13.50 1.36
N LYS A 36 -20.95 13.25 2.32
CA LYS A 36 -20.60 13.08 3.72
C LYS A 36 -19.32 12.25 3.72
N VAL A 37 -18.20 12.88 4.06
CA VAL A 37 -16.98 12.17 4.45
C VAL A 37 -17.32 11.62 5.83
N GLU A 38 -18.25 10.68 5.86
CA GLU A 38 -18.06 9.48 6.62
C GLU A 38 -16.82 8.85 5.97
N ALA A 39 -15.65 9.38 6.36
CA ALA A 39 -14.71 8.51 7.00
C ALA A 39 -15.52 7.80 8.10
N ALA A 40 -16.29 6.79 7.68
CA ALA A 40 -16.29 5.56 8.41
C ALA A 40 -14.80 5.38 8.64
N GLU A 41 -14.38 5.61 9.88
CA GLU A 41 -13.32 4.82 10.45
C GLU A 41 -13.67 3.42 9.98
N LEU A 42 -13.12 3.01 8.83
CA LEU A 42 -13.01 1.60 8.51
C LEU A 42 -12.34 1.11 9.76
N PRO A 43 -13.06 0.36 10.62
CA PRO A 43 -12.57 0.03 11.94
C PRO A 43 -11.18 -0.50 11.69
N ALA A 44 -10.15 0.17 12.28
CA ALA A 44 -8.76 -0.22 12.12
C ALA A 44 -8.74 -1.74 12.17
N PRO A 45 -8.32 -2.43 11.07
CA PRO A 45 -8.84 -3.74 10.72
C PRO A 45 -8.94 -4.54 12.00
N THR A 46 -10.17 -4.69 12.49
CA THR A 46 -10.37 -5.35 13.77
C THR A 46 -9.97 -6.77 13.49
N VAL A 47 -8.71 -7.09 13.78
CA VAL A 47 -8.26 -8.44 14.04
C VAL A 47 -9.07 -8.80 15.28
N THR A 48 -10.29 -9.25 15.02
CA THR A 48 -11.14 -9.82 16.05
C THR A 48 -10.32 -10.97 16.60
N GLU A 49 -9.90 -10.83 17.86
CA GLU A 49 -9.41 -11.93 18.67
C GLU A 49 -10.51 -13.00 18.67
N GLY A 50 -10.47 -13.90 17.70
CA GLY A 50 -11.56 -14.85 17.46
C GLY A 50 -11.93 -15.12 16.00
N ALA A 51 -11.21 -14.56 15.00
CA ALA A 51 -11.31 -15.07 13.64
C ALA A 51 -10.77 -16.50 13.59
N THR A 52 -11.67 -17.48 13.71
CA THR A 52 -11.42 -18.83 13.19
C THR A 52 -10.87 -18.70 11.77
N ASP A 53 -9.98 -19.59 11.34
CA ASP A 53 -9.20 -19.64 10.09
C ASP A 53 -9.96 -19.49 8.74
N ALA A 54 -11.17 -18.96 8.76
CA ALA A 54 -11.98 -18.51 7.64
C ALA A 54 -11.30 -17.32 6.92
N GLU A 55 -10.35 -17.72 6.07
CA GLU A 55 -10.05 -17.12 4.79
C GLU A 55 -9.48 -15.70 4.85
N LEU A 56 -8.21 -15.62 5.23
CA LEU A 56 -7.37 -14.48 4.83
C LEU A 56 -7.31 -14.47 3.30
N LEU A 57 -8.15 -13.66 2.66
CA LEU A 57 -8.23 -13.51 1.21
C LEU A 57 -7.19 -12.48 0.76
N THR A 58 -6.44 -12.82 -0.29
CA THR A 58 -5.60 -11.86 -1.02
C THR A 58 -6.19 -11.53 -2.36
N LEU A 59 -6.04 -10.27 -2.77
CA LEU A 59 -6.37 -9.85 -4.12
C LEU A 59 -5.30 -10.37 -5.07
N ARG A 60 -5.72 -11.14 -6.07
CA ARG A 60 -4.85 -11.71 -7.10
C ARG A 60 -5.44 -11.41 -8.48
N GLU A 61 -4.59 -11.00 -9.41
CA GLU A 61 -4.98 -10.85 -10.82
C GLU A 61 -4.78 -12.16 -11.56
N ASP A 62 -5.89 -12.72 -12.06
CA ASP A 62 -5.86 -13.92 -12.91
C ASP A 62 -6.49 -13.58 -14.26
N GLY A 63 -5.66 -13.51 -15.31
CA GLY A 63 -6.11 -13.23 -16.66
C GLY A 63 -6.70 -11.82 -16.86
N GLY A 64 -6.21 -10.82 -16.12
CA GLY A 64 -6.69 -9.43 -16.19
C GLY A 64 -7.93 -9.15 -15.34
N VAL A 65 -8.34 -10.08 -14.47
CA VAL A 65 -9.44 -9.89 -13.52
C VAL A 65 -8.90 -10.00 -12.09
N THR A 66 -9.10 -8.95 -11.30
CA THR A 66 -8.80 -8.95 -9.86
C THR A 66 -9.86 -9.78 -9.12
N LYS A 67 -9.41 -10.82 -8.40
CA LYS A 67 -10.26 -11.71 -7.62
C LYS A 67 -9.75 -11.80 -6.19
N ALA A 68 -10.66 -11.91 -5.23
CA ALA A 68 -10.31 -12.29 -3.87
C ALA A 68 -10.11 -13.82 -3.83
N VAL A 69 -8.91 -14.26 -3.48
CA VAL A 69 -8.51 -15.68 -3.47
C VAL A 69 -7.97 -16.02 -2.09
N PRO A 70 -8.29 -17.19 -1.51
CA PRO A 70 -7.68 -17.62 -0.27
C PRO A 70 -6.15 -17.60 -0.35
N LEU A 71 -5.51 -16.95 0.63
CA LEU A 71 -4.07 -17.00 0.80
C LEU A 71 -3.67 -18.44 1.11
N TYR A 72 -3.04 -19.09 0.15
CA TYR A 72 -2.25 -20.29 0.40
C TYR A 72 -0.80 -19.90 0.64
N PRO A 73 -0.09 -20.59 1.54
CA PRO A 73 -0.48 -21.82 2.23
C PRO A 73 -1.33 -21.58 3.49
N LYS A 74 -2.35 -22.42 3.71
CA LYS A 74 -3.03 -22.50 5.01
C LYS A 74 -2.01 -22.97 6.05
N ILE A 75 -1.80 -22.19 7.11
CA ILE A 75 -0.93 -22.61 8.22
C ILE A 75 -1.60 -23.85 8.84
N PRO A 76 -0.95 -25.02 8.83
CA PRO A 76 -1.55 -26.19 9.43
C PRO A 76 -1.72 -25.94 10.94
N ASN A 77 -2.86 -26.30 11.53
CA ASN A 77 -3.20 -26.01 12.93
C ASN A 77 -2.12 -26.44 13.93
N ARG A 78 -1.30 -27.46 13.61
CA ARG A 78 -0.17 -27.87 14.45
C ARG A 78 0.94 -26.82 14.60
N LEU A 79 1.01 -25.85 13.69
CA LEU A 79 1.99 -24.76 13.67
C LEU A 79 1.38 -23.43 14.12
N SER A 80 0.07 -23.36 14.42
CA SER A 80 -0.56 -22.12 14.86
C SER A 80 -0.06 -21.75 16.26
N GLY A 81 0.58 -20.58 16.39
CA GLY A 81 1.05 -20.04 17.66
C GLY A 81 2.36 -20.64 18.20
N ALA A 82 2.96 -21.61 17.50
CA ALA A 82 4.28 -22.13 17.86
C ALA A 82 5.38 -21.22 17.28
N PRO A 83 6.48 -20.96 18.03
CA PRO A 83 7.63 -20.28 17.47
C PRO A 83 8.23 -21.13 16.34
N LEU A 84 8.49 -20.48 15.20
CA LEU A 84 9.15 -21.14 14.08
C LEU A 84 10.61 -21.46 14.42
N PRO A 85 11.19 -22.55 13.88
CA PRO A 85 12.61 -22.82 14.00
C PRO A 85 13.43 -21.65 13.46
N GLN A 86 14.49 -21.28 14.18
CA GLN A 86 15.43 -20.26 13.75
C GLN A 86 16.66 -20.94 13.18
N PHE A 87 17.09 -20.50 12.00
CA PHE A 87 18.26 -21.02 11.31
C PHE A 87 19.31 -19.93 11.16
N THR A 88 20.58 -20.30 11.23
CA THR A 88 21.68 -19.35 11.02
C THR A 88 21.97 -19.20 9.52
N MET A 89 22.54 -18.06 9.11
CA MET A 89 22.94 -17.89 7.70
C MET A 89 24.03 -18.88 7.25
N ALA A 90 24.86 -19.37 8.18
CA ALA A 90 25.86 -20.39 7.90
C ALA A 90 25.18 -21.74 7.54
N GLU A 91 24.17 -22.13 8.31
CA GLU A 91 23.39 -23.35 8.06
C GLU A 91 22.61 -23.26 6.75
N VAL A 92 21.92 -22.13 6.50
CA VAL A 92 21.18 -21.94 5.24
C VAL A 92 22.11 -22.07 4.02
N ALA A 93 23.37 -21.65 4.14
CA ALA A 93 24.34 -21.74 3.04
C ALA A 93 24.73 -23.19 2.69
N GLU A 94 24.56 -24.15 3.61
CA GLU A 94 24.82 -25.58 3.36
C GLU A 94 23.74 -26.19 2.45
N HIS A 95 22.54 -25.61 2.42
CA HIS A 95 21.38 -26.08 1.65
C HIS A 95 21.24 -25.36 0.30
N GLY A 96 22.29 -25.44 -0.53
CA GLY A 96 22.36 -24.79 -1.84
C GLY A 96 22.29 -25.74 -3.06
N THR A 97 22.00 -27.02 -2.85
CA THR A 97 22.02 -28.02 -3.94
C THR A 97 20.67 -28.15 -4.61
N ARG A 98 20.62 -28.66 -5.85
CA ARG A 98 19.34 -28.88 -6.54
C ARG A 98 18.39 -29.82 -5.78
N ALA A 99 18.94 -30.80 -5.06
CA ALA A 99 18.15 -31.74 -4.28
C ALA A 99 17.67 -31.14 -2.94
N ASP A 100 18.34 -30.10 -2.45
CA ASP A 100 18.06 -29.45 -1.18
C ASP A 100 18.48 -27.97 -1.26
N CYS A 101 17.48 -27.12 -1.54
CA CYS A 101 17.65 -25.71 -1.86
C CYS A 101 16.77 -24.85 -0.95
N TRP A 102 17.40 -24.05 -0.09
CA TRP A 102 16.73 -23.12 0.80
C TRP A 102 16.86 -21.69 0.27
N ILE A 103 15.81 -20.89 0.45
CA ILE A 103 15.74 -19.51 -0.04
C ILE A 103 15.34 -18.60 1.14
N VAL A 104 16.08 -17.51 1.32
CA VAL A 104 15.75 -16.49 2.32
C VAL A 104 14.90 -15.40 1.68
N LEU A 105 13.74 -15.12 2.26
CA LEU A 105 12.83 -14.06 1.84
C LEU A 105 12.76 -13.02 2.96
N ASP A 106 13.34 -11.82 2.74
CA ASP A 106 13.40 -10.75 3.75
C ASP A 106 12.10 -9.93 3.85
N GLY A 107 11.07 -10.26 3.07
CA GLY A 107 9.74 -9.61 3.15
C GLY A 107 9.71 -8.10 2.90
N ARG A 108 10.85 -7.47 2.59
CA ARG A 108 10.93 -6.06 2.17
C ARG A 108 10.40 -5.96 0.74
N ALA A 109 9.17 -5.48 0.63
CA ALA A 109 8.52 -5.10 -0.63
C ALA A 109 8.89 -3.67 -1.00
#